data_AF-A0A554LJ70-F1
#
_entry.id   AF-A0A554LJ70-F1
#
_cell.length_a   1.000
_cell.length_b   1.000
_cell.length_c   1.000
_cell.angle_alpha   90.00
_cell.angle_beta   90.00
_cell.angle_gamma   90.00
#
_symmetry.space_group_name_H-M   'P 1'
#
loop_
_entity.id
_entity.type
_entity.pdbx_description
1 polymer ?
#
loop_
_entity_poly.entity_id
_entity_poly.type
_entity_poly.pdbx_seq_one_letter_code
_entity_poly.pdbx_strand_id
1 'polypeptide(L)'
;DEKDMEEYYEKIKDVYLKIFHEIGLDVYMTEASGGSFTKTHSHEFQALAENGEDTIFVCETCKLACNKEVICHSALDAESRDGIDSRFRGNDKKIGNDNDGSGMTKCDKCSAELIEKRSIEVGNIFKLGTKFSEALGLNYGDKDGKLKPVIMASYGIGTARTMGAVAEILSDEKGLVWPETIAP
;
A
#
# COMPACT_ATOMS: atom_id res chain seq x y z
N ASP A 1 -11.09 -17.74 -7.30
CA ASP A 1 -12.35 -17.16 -6.75
C ASP A 1 -11.95 -15.98 -5.84
N GLU A 2 -12.78 -15.52 -4.90
CA GLU A 2 -12.44 -14.32 -4.10
C GLU A 2 -11.19 -14.54 -3.25
N LYS A 3 -11.11 -15.69 -2.57
CA LYS A 3 -9.98 -16.09 -1.74
C LYS A 3 -8.67 -16.13 -2.54
N ASP A 4 -8.70 -16.72 -3.73
CA ASP A 4 -7.54 -16.78 -4.63
C ASP A 4 -7.06 -15.38 -5.06
N MET A 5 -7.99 -14.45 -5.33
CA MET A 5 -7.63 -13.05 -5.62
C MET A 5 -6.99 -12.38 -4.41
N GLU A 6 -7.51 -12.60 -3.20
CA GLU A 6 -6.94 -12.05 -1.97
C GLU A 6 -5.54 -12.60 -1.68
N GLU A 7 -5.34 -13.91 -1.80
CA GLU A 7 -4.03 -14.55 -1.63
C GLU A 7 -3.01 -13.98 -2.62
N TYR A 8 -3.41 -13.78 -3.89
CA TYR A 8 -2.54 -13.17 -4.89
C TYR A 8 -2.29 -11.68 -4.60
N TYR A 9 -3.29 -10.94 -4.10
CA TYR A 9 -3.16 -9.54 -3.73
C TYR A 9 -2.13 -9.34 -2.60
N GLU A 10 -2.19 -10.14 -1.54
CA GLU A 10 -1.20 -10.10 -0.45
C GLU A 10 0.20 -10.46 -0.96
N LYS A 11 0.31 -11.48 -1.83
CA LYS A 11 1.59 -11.82 -2.47
C LYS A 11 2.17 -10.66 -3.25
N ILE A 12 1.35 -9.89 -3.97
CA ILE A 12 1.84 -8.74 -4.75
C ILE A 12 2.33 -7.61 -3.85
N LYS A 13 1.69 -7.34 -2.71
CA LYS A 13 2.20 -6.34 -1.74
C LYS A 13 3.65 -6.62 -1.40
N ASP A 14 3.94 -7.87 -1.11
CA ASP A 14 5.27 -8.29 -0.74
C ASP A 14 6.28 -8.24 -1.87
N VAL A 15 5.85 -8.57 -3.09
CA VAL A 15 6.68 -8.45 -4.29
C VAL A 15 7.05 -6.99 -4.51
N TYR A 16 6.11 -6.06 -4.35
CA TYR A 16 6.35 -4.63 -4.51
C TYR A 16 7.34 -4.11 -3.47
N LEU A 17 7.16 -4.46 -2.20
CA LEU A 17 8.11 -4.11 -1.13
C LEU A 17 9.53 -4.60 -1.45
N LYS A 18 9.67 -5.82 -1.97
CA LYS A 18 10.96 -6.36 -2.40
C LYS A 18 11.55 -5.60 -3.57
N ILE A 19 10.76 -5.32 -4.61
CA ILE A 19 11.21 -4.56 -5.78
C ILE A 19 11.74 -3.19 -5.33
N PHE A 20 10.99 -2.46 -4.51
CA PHE A 20 11.41 -1.14 -4.05
C PHE A 20 12.69 -1.19 -3.20
N HIS A 21 12.79 -2.16 -2.29
CA HIS A 21 14.02 -2.37 -1.51
C HIS A 21 15.23 -2.71 -2.41
N GLU A 22 15.05 -3.58 -3.42
CA GLU A 22 16.13 -3.96 -4.34
C GLU A 22 16.64 -2.77 -5.18
N ILE A 23 15.77 -1.81 -5.51
CA ILE A 23 16.16 -0.57 -6.21
C ILE A 23 16.53 0.56 -5.24
N GLY A 24 16.79 0.26 -3.97
CA GLY A 24 17.27 1.22 -2.97
C GLY A 24 16.22 2.19 -2.42
N LEU A 25 14.93 1.93 -2.62
CA LEU A 25 13.85 2.74 -2.08
C LEU A 25 13.18 2.06 -0.88
N ASP A 26 13.35 2.63 0.30
CA ASP A 26 12.56 2.28 1.48
C ASP A 26 11.19 2.95 1.42
N VAL A 27 10.16 2.17 1.11
CA VAL A 27 8.79 2.64 0.97
C VAL A 27 7.93 2.28 2.17
N TYR A 28 6.95 3.13 2.46
CA TYR A 28 5.85 2.83 3.37
C TYR A 28 4.63 2.40 2.56
N MET A 29 3.94 1.37 3.04
CA MET A 29 2.64 1.00 2.48
C MET A 29 1.54 1.73 3.26
N THR A 30 0.68 2.46 2.57
CA THR A 30 -0.44 3.21 3.15
C THR A 30 -1.76 2.71 2.59
N GLU A 31 -2.79 2.67 3.44
CA GLU A 31 -4.16 2.57 2.92
C GLU A 31 -4.58 3.89 2.29
N ALA A 32 -5.27 3.79 1.15
CA ALA A 32 -5.74 4.92 0.38
C ALA A 32 -7.18 4.71 -0.09
N SER A 33 -7.82 5.80 -0.50
CA SER A 33 -9.15 5.74 -1.11
C SER A 33 -9.07 4.99 -2.44
N GLY A 34 -9.94 3.99 -2.63
CA GLY A 34 -10.07 3.29 -3.92
C GLY A 34 -10.56 4.18 -5.07
N GLY A 35 -10.90 5.44 -4.78
CA GLY A 35 -11.27 6.46 -5.76
C GLY A 35 -12.41 6.01 -6.68
N SER A 36 -12.27 6.28 -7.97
CA SER A 36 -13.22 5.81 -8.99
C SER A 36 -13.05 4.32 -9.33
N PHE A 37 -12.00 3.65 -8.85
CA PHE A 37 -11.66 2.28 -9.28
C PHE A 37 -12.37 1.23 -8.44
N THR A 38 -12.45 1.44 -7.12
CA THR A 38 -13.11 0.51 -6.21
C THR A 38 -13.84 1.23 -5.09
N LYS A 39 -14.87 0.57 -4.55
CA LYS A 39 -15.59 1.03 -3.35
C LYS A 39 -14.84 0.68 -2.06
N THR A 40 -13.81 -0.16 -2.14
CA THR A 40 -12.96 -0.56 -1.02
C THR A 40 -11.71 0.33 -0.95
N HIS A 41 -10.81 0.03 -0.01
CA HIS A 41 -9.51 0.70 0.08
C HIS A 41 -8.53 0.11 -0.94
N SER A 42 -7.53 0.90 -1.31
CA SER A 42 -6.34 0.48 -2.06
C SER A 42 -5.11 0.55 -1.16
N HIS A 43 -3.98 -0.01 -1.62
CA HIS A 43 -2.70 0.11 -0.95
C HIS A 43 -1.72 0.86 -1.86
N GLU A 44 -1.24 1.99 -1.37
CA GLU A 44 -0.23 2.83 -2.00
C GLU A 44 1.15 2.53 -1.42
N PHE A 45 2.18 2.67 -2.26
CA PHE A 45 3.58 2.53 -1.88
C PHE A 45 4.24 3.91 -1.97
N GLN A 46 4.63 4.43 -0.81
CA GLN A 46 5.00 5.82 -0.60
C GLN A 46 6.49 5.90 -0.25
N ALA A 47 7.29 6.48 -1.15
CA ALA A 47 8.71 6.75 -0.91
C ALA A 47 8.86 8.12 -0.24
N LEU A 48 9.56 8.21 0.90
CA LEU A 48 9.73 9.49 1.58
C LEU A 48 10.61 10.43 0.75
N ALA A 49 10.12 11.63 0.47
CA ALA A 49 10.84 12.65 -0.28
C ALA A 49 10.34 14.04 0.11
N GLU A 50 11.25 14.99 0.33
CA GLU A 50 10.89 16.36 0.78
C GLU A 50 9.97 17.07 -0.23
N ASN A 51 10.23 16.87 -1.52
CA ASN A 51 9.45 17.45 -2.62
C ASN A 51 8.32 16.53 -3.11
N GLY A 52 8.02 15.46 -2.38
CA GLY A 52 6.90 14.58 -2.69
C GLY A 52 5.57 15.33 -2.69
N GLU A 53 4.61 14.88 -3.51
CA GLU A 53 3.29 15.51 -3.66
C GLU A 53 2.33 15.11 -2.53
N ASP A 54 2.48 13.89 -2.03
CA ASP A 54 1.62 13.32 -1.00
C ASP A 54 2.08 13.70 0.40
N THR A 55 1.14 13.66 1.32
CA THR A 55 1.40 13.80 2.74
C THR A 55 0.92 12.54 3.45
N ILE A 56 1.84 11.90 4.16
CA ILE A 56 1.55 10.71 4.97
C ILE A 56 1.90 10.94 6.44
N PHE A 57 1.20 10.24 7.31
CA PHE A 57 1.53 10.16 8.72
C PHE A 57 2.25 8.84 8.98
N VAL A 58 3.50 8.90 9.45
CA VAL A 58 4.34 7.72 9.72
C VAL A 58 4.59 7.55 11.21
N CYS A 59 4.47 6.31 11.67
CA CYS A 59 4.92 5.90 12.99
C CYS A 59 6.34 5.32 12.87
N GLU A 60 7.34 6.02 13.42
CA GLU A 60 8.73 5.54 13.36
C GLU A 60 8.96 4.28 14.20
N THR A 61 8.13 4.04 15.22
CA THR A 61 8.23 2.88 16.13
C THR A 61 7.76 1.58 15.48
N CYS A 62 6.61 1.58 14.80
CA CYS A 62 5.99 0.36 14.28
C CYS A 62 5.84 0.34 12.75
N LYS A 63 6.34 1.37 12.07
CA LYS A 63 6.32 1.55 10.60
C LYS A 63 4.92 1.57 9.98
N LEU A 64 3.89 1.81 10.80
CA LEU A 64 2.55 2.12 10.30
C LEU A 64 2.62 3.45 9.54
N ALA A 65 1.95 3.51 8.39
CA ALA A 65 1.79 4.74 7.65
C ALA A 65 0.36 4.86 7.13
N CYS A 66 -0.17 6.08 7.08
CA CYS A 66 -1.47 6.33 6.48
C CYS A 66 -1.40 7.58 5.60
N ASN A 67 -2.13 7.57 4.49
CA ASN A 67 -2.32 8.75 3.66
C ASN A 67 -3.21 9.75 4.43
N LYS A 68 -2.87 11.05 4.40
CA LYS A 68 -3.64 12.12 5.06
C LYS A 68 -5.10 12.18 4.61
N GLU A 69 -5.40 11.69 3.41
CA GLU A 69 -6.76 11.64 2.86
C GLU A 69 -7.62 10.52 3.47
N VAL A 70 -7.01 9.56 4.17
CA VAL A 70 -7.68 8.44 4.82
C VAL A 70 -7.48 8.50 6.32
N ILE A 71 -8.56 8.28 7.08
CA ILE A 71 -8.47 8.13 8.53
C ILE A 71 -7.62 6.89 8.81
N CYS A 72 -6.49 7.04 9.50
CA CYS A 72 -5.70 5.93 9.99
C CYS A 72 -6.61 4.98 10.78
N HIS A 73 -6.97 3.87 10.17
CA HIS A 73 -7.50 2.72 10.89
C HIS A 73 -6.41 1.65 10.85
N SER A 74 -6.26 0.92 11.94
CA SER A 74 -5.37 -0.24 11.97
C SER A 74 -5.81 -1.26 10.92
N ALA A 75 -5.09 -1.33 9.80
CA ALA A 75 -5.17 -2.44 8.88
C ALA A 75 -4.57 -3.68 9.55
N LEU A 76 -5.41 -4.46 10.22
CA LEU A 76 -5.14 -5.86 10.52
C LEU A 76 -5.29 -6.62 9.19
N ASP A 77 -4.24 -7.32 8.76
CA ASP A 77 -4.28 -8.66 8.15
C ASP A 77 -2.91 -8.97 7.50
N ALA A 78 -2.06 -9.64 8.28
CA ALA A 78 -0.84 -10.31 7.78
C ALA A 78 -0.71 -11.67 8.47
N GLU A 79 -1.70 -12.55 8.32
CA GLU A 79 -1.55 -13.96 8.67
C GLU A 79 -1.11 -14.76 7.43
N SER A 80 0.20 -14.84 7.22
CA SER A 80 0.94 -16.07 6.81
C SER A 80 2.36 -15.75 6.35
N ARG A 81 3.18 -15.22 7.27
CA ARG A 81 4.64 -15.25 7.11
C ARG A 81 5.28 -15.73 8.41
N ASP A 82 5.37 -17.05 8.52
CA ASP A 82 6.25 -17.68 9.50
C ASP A 82 7.68 -17.22 9.25
N GLY A 83 8.19 -16.36 10.14
CA GLY A 83 9.54 -15.82 10.08
C GLY A 83 9.77 -14.49 10.82
N ILE A 84 8.73 -13.77 11.27
CA ILE A 84 8.88 -12.49 11.98
C ILE A 84 8.23 -12.54 13.38
N ASP A 85 8.96 -11.99 14.34
CA ASP A 85 8.82 -11.97 15.81
C ASP A 85 7.39 -12.00 16.41
N SER A 86 7.21 -12.96 17.32
CA SER A 86 6.01 -13.38 18.07
C SER A 86 5.29 -12.36 18.98
N ARG A 87 5.57 -11.05 18.87
CA ARG A 87 5.01 -10.02 19.78
C ARG A 87 3.78 -9.27 19.27
N PHE A 88 3.30 -9.59 18.07
CA PHE A 88 2.14 -8.93 17.44
C PHE A 88 0.91 -9.83 17.38
N ARG A 89 0.23 -9.99 18.51
CA ARG A 89 -1.14 -10.52 18.58
C ARG A 89 -1.99 -9.57 19.42
N GLY A 90 -3.09 -9.06 18.87
CA GLY A 90 -4.00 -8.16 19.59
C GLY A 90 -5.39 -8.15 18.96
N ASN A 91 -6.40 -8.39 19.80
CA ASN A 91 -7.80 -8.60 19.46
C ASN A 91 -8.51 -7.42 18.76
N ASP A 92 -9.41 -7.80 17.85
CA ASP A 92 -10.42 -6.94 17.22
C ASP A 92 -11.26 -6.15 18.23
N LYS A 93 -11.23 -4.82 18.10
CA LYS A 93 -12.32 -3.94 18.54
C LYS A 93 -12.60 -2.91 17.46
N LYS A 94 -13.84 -2.93 16.95
CA LYS A 94 -14.46 -1.78 16.28
C LYS A 94 -14.51 -0.58 17.23
N ILE A 95 -14.61 0.63 16.66
CA ILE A 95 -15.07 1.95 17.21
C ILE A 95 -14.04 3.02 16.78
N GLY A 96 -14.35 4.23 16.27
CA GLY A 96 -15.62 4.96 16.11
C GLY A 96 -15.42 6.22 15.25
N ASN A 97 -16.54 6.82 14.82
CA ASN A 97 -16.60 8.04 14.00
C ASN A 97 -16.11 9.27 14.78
N ASP A 98 -14.99 9.86 14.36
CA ASP A 98 -14.68 11.26 14.64
C ASP A 98 -14.54 12.01 13.31
N ASN A 99 -15.60 12.77 12.97
CA ASN A 99 -15.76 13.57 11.76
C ASN A 99 -15.11 14.96 11.89
N ASP A 100 -13.88 15.04 12.40
CA ASP A 100 -13.10 16.26 12.27
C ASP A 100 -11.73 15.94 11.67
N GLY A 101 -11.31 16.73 10.70
CA GLY A 101 -9.99 16.62 10.08
C GLY A 101 -8.86 17.13 11.01
N SER A 102 -8.97 16.97 12.33
CA SER A 102 -7.85 17.20 13.24
C SER A 102 -6.96 15.96 13.25
N GLY A 103 -5.73 16.16 12.77
CA GLY A 103 -4.78 15.10 12.47
C GLY A 103 -4.59 14.13 13.62
N MET A 104 -4.64 12.85 13.30
CA MET A 104 -4.31 11.78 14.22
C MET A 104 -2.87 11.95 14.73
N THR A 105 -2.72 12.28 16.01
CA THR A 105 -1.40 12.57 16.61
C THR A 105 -0.70 11.33 17.14
N LYS A 106 -1.43 10.21 17.28
CA LYS A 106 -0.92 8.97 17.87
C LYS A 106 -1.25 7.77 17.00
N CYS A 107 -0.31 6.84 16.97
CA CYS A 107 -0.42 5.57 16.28
C CYS A 107 -1.34 4.61 17.06
N ASP A 108 -2.36 4.05 16.42
CA ASP A 108 -3.27 3.10 17.07
C ASP A 108 -2.61 1.81 17.54
N LYS A 109 -1.50 1.43 16.90
CA LYS A 109 -0.81 0.16 17.18
C LYS A 109 0.08 0.22 18.42
N CYS A 110 0.69 1.38 18.70
CA CYS A 110 1.69 1.50 19.77
C CYS A 110 1.61 2.80 20.57
N SER A 111 0.64 3.66 20.26
CA SER A 111 0.42 4.97 20.90
C SER A 111 1.57 5.97 20.78
N ALA A 112 2.61 5.65 20.00
CA ALA A 112 3.68 6.58 19.65
C ALA A 112 3.15 7.71 18.77
N GLU A 113 3.86 8.84 18.74
CA GLU A 113 3.47 9.97 17.90
C GLU A 113 3.58 9.62 16.42
N LEU A 114 2.63 10.13 15.64
CA LEU A 114 2.68 10.10 14.19
C LEU A 114 3.36 11.36 13.67
N ILE A 115 4.29 11.18 12.75
CA ILE A 115 5.06 12.28 12.15
C ILE A 115 4.54 12.49 10.73
N GLU A 116 4.14 13.73 10.43
CA GLU A 116 3.77 14.13 9.07
C GLU A 116 5.04 14.19 8.20
N LYS A 117 5.01 13.50 7.06
CA LYS A 117 6.09 13.48 6.07
C LYS A 117 5.53 13.68 4.67
N ARG A 118 6.37 14.20 3.78
CA ARG A 118 6.11 14.27 2.34
C ARG A 118 6.60 12.99 1.67
N SER A 119 5.88 12.55 0.64
CA SER A 119 6.20 11.32 -0.07
C SER A 119 5.79 11.34 -1.54
N ILE A 120 6.37 10.42 -2.30
CA ILE A 120 6.04 10.15 -3.71
C ILE A 120 5.37 8.77 -3.78
N GLU A 121 4.13 8.72 -4.26
CA GLU A 121 3.47 7.46 -4.60
C GLU A 121 4.16 6.80 -5.80
N VAL A 122 4.91 5.73 -5.55
CA VAL A 122 5.65 4.99 -6.59
C VAL A 122 4.88 3.76 -7.10
N GLY A 123 3.80 3.37 -6.43
CA GLY A 123 2.90 2.32 -6.90
C GLY A 123 1.58 2.26 -6.13
N ASN A 124 0.60 1.58 -6.71
CA ASN A 124 -0.73 1.42 -6.15
C ASN A 124 -1.34 0.08 -6.58
N ILE A 125 -2.07 -0.55 -5.67
CA ILE A 125 -2.75 -1.82 -5.92
C ILE A 125 -4.22 -1.76 -5.47
N PHE A 126 -5.13 -2.23 -6.32
CA PHE A 126 -6.57 -2.11 -6.12
C PHE A 126 -7.26 -3.47 -6.16
N LYS A 127 -8.12 -3.75 -5.17
CA LYS A 127 -9.13 -4.81 -5.27
C LYS A 127 -10.32 -4.25 -6.07
N LEU A 128 -10.50 -4.68 -7.31
CA LEU A 128 -11.54 -4.15 -8.22
C LEU A 128 -12.88 -4.88 -8.10
N GLY A 129 -12.87 -6.09 -7.52
CA GLY A 129 -14.04 -6.94 -7.42
C GLY A 129 -14.57 -7.31 -8.81
N THR A 130 -15.88 -7.27 -8.99
CA THR A 130 -16.54 -7.65 -10.26
C THR A 130 -16.92 -6.46 -11.13
N LYS A 131 -16.55 -5.23 -10.75
CA LYS A 131 -17.00 -3.99 -11.41
C LYS A 131 -16.77 -4.00 -12.92
N PHE A 132 -15.57 -4.39 -13.36
CA PHE A 132 -15.21 -4.39 -14.78
C PHE A 132 -15.64 -5.68 -15.48
N SER A 133 -15.57 -6.82 -14.81
CA SER A 133 -15.98 -8.10 -15.39
C SER A 133 -17.48 -8.12 -15.70
N GLU A 134 -18.32 -7.54 -14.83
CA GLU A 134 -19.75 -7.41 -15.06
C GLU A 134 -20.05 -6.52 -16.26
N ALA A 135 -19.38 -5.36 -16.34
CA ALA A 135 -19.54 -4.43 -17.45
C ALA A 135 -19.14 -5.03 -18.81
N LEU A 136 -18.12 -5.91 -18.82
CA LEU A 136 -17.59 -6.56 -20.02
C LEU A 136 -18.25 -7.91 -20.33
N GLY A 137 -19.09 -8.44 -19.43
CA GLY A 137 -19.63 -9.80 -19.55
C GLY A 137 -18.56 -10.91 -19.43
N LEU A 138 -17.44 -10.62 -18.76
CA LEU A 138 -16.34 -11.56 -18.56
C LEU A 138 -16.66 -12.53 -17.42
N ASN A 139 -16.99 -13.77 -17.78
CA ASN A 139 -17.39 -14.82 -16.85
C ASN A 139 -16.51 -16.07 -16.97
N TYR A 140 -16.43 -16.85 -15.90
CA TYR A 140 -15.86 -18.20 -15.88
C TYR A 140 -16.90 -19.21 -15.37
N GLY A 141 -16.78 -20.47 -15.78
CA GLY A 141 -17.59 -21.57 -15.23
C GLY A 141 -16.99 -22.07 -13.92
N ASP A 142 -17.78 -22.10 -12.85
CA ASP A 142 -17.35 -22.72 -11.59
C ASP A 142 -17.43 -24.25 -11.62
N LYS A 143 -17.08 -24.90 -10.50
CA LYS A 143 -17.10 -26.37 -10.35
C LYS A 143 -18.47 -27.01 -10.61
N ASP A 144 -19.54 -26.24 -10.50
CA ASP A 144 -20.92 -26.69 -10.72
C ASP A 144 -21.43 -26.29 -12.12
N GLY A 145 -20.55 -25.73 -12.97
CA GLY A 145 -20.87 -25.26 -14.32
C GLY A 145 -21.61 -23.93 -14.35
N LYS A 146 -21.75 -23.23 -13.22
CA LYS A 146 -22.42 -21.93 -13.18
C LYS A 146 -21.46 -20.83 -13.60
N LEU A 147 -21.92 -19.95 -14.48
CA LEU A 147 -21.16 -18.78 -14.88
C LEU A 147 -21.14 -17.76 -13.74
N LYS A 148 -19.93 -17.31 -13.40
CA LYS A 148 -19.68 -16.25 -12.42
C LYS A 148 -18.77 -15.18 -13.04
N PRO A 149 -18.98 -13.89 -12.71
CA PRO A 149 -18.07 -12.84 -13.14
C PRO A 149 -16.68 -13.08 -12.54
N VAL A 150 -15.64 -12.74 -13.31
CA VAL A 150 -14.26 -12.82 -12.85
C VAL A 150 -14.00 -11.76 -11.77
N ILE A 151 -13.47 -12.17 -10.63
CA ILE A 151 -13.04 -11.23 -9.57
C ILE A 151 -11.68 -10.67 -9.96
N MET A 152 -11.56 -9.35 -9.99
CA MET A 152 -10.40 -8.64 -10.52
C MET A 152 -9.67 -7.85 -9.43
N ALA A 153 -8.37 -7.72 -9.63
CA ALA A 153 -7.50 -6.75 -8.97
C ALA A 153 -6.54 -6.17 -10.00
N SER A 154 -5.97 -5.00 -9.71
CA SER A 154 -4.99 -4.34 -10.58
C SER A 154 -3.80 -3.86 -9.77
N TYR A 155 -2.62 -3.93 -10.38
CA TYR A 155 -1.36 -3.64 -9.72
C TYR A 155 -0.52 -2.74 -10.64
N GLY A 156 -0.12 -1.57 -10.14
CA GLY A 156 0.60 -0.58 -10.94
C GLY A 156 1.86 -0.07 -10.23
N ILE A 157 2.99 -0.06 -10.94
CA ILE A 157 4.21 0.64 -10.56
C ILE A 157 4.44 1.73 -11.59
N GLY A 158 4.64 2.96 -11.15
CA GLY A 158 4.96 4.08 -12.03
C GLY A 158 6.44 4.06 -12.39
N THR A 159 6.91 3.20 -13.29
CA THR A 159 8.35 2.99 -13.56
C THR A 159 9.16 4.26 -13.79
N ALA A 160 8.66 5.20 -14.58
CA ALA A 160 9.31 6.50 -14.80
C ALA A 160 9.33 7.37 -13.53
N ARG A 161 8.25 7.33 -12.74
CA ARG A 161 8.15 8.03 -11.45
C ARG A 161 9.08 7.39 -10.42
N THR A 162 9.18 6.07 -10.38
CA THR A 162 10.11 5.33 -9.53
C THR A 162 11.56 5.73 -9.84
N MET A 163 11.92 5.88 -11.12
CA MET A 163 13.23 6.39 -11.51
C MET A 163 13.45 7.84 -11.03
N GLY A 164 12.43 8.69 -11.15
CA GLY A 164 12.47 10.05 -10.60
C GLY A 164 12.62 10.08 -9.07
N ALA A 165 11.93 9.19 -8.36
CA ALA A 165 12.04 9.05 -6.91
C ALA A 165 13.43 8.57 -6.49
N VAL A 166 14.04 7.63 -7.21
CA VAL A 166 15.45 7.26 -7.02
C VAL A 166 16.36 8.48 -7.16
N ALA A 167 16.19 9.26 -8.23
CA ALA A 167 17.03 10.42 -8.46
C ALA A 167 16.86 11.52 -7.40
N GLU A 168 15.64 11.72 -6.91
CA GLU A 168 15.31 12.68 -5.84
C GLU A 168 15.89 12.25 -4.49
N ILE A 169 15.70 10.99 -4.12
CA ILE A 169 16.00 10.48 -2.77
C ILE A 169 17.48 10.06 -2.65
N LEU A 170 18.06 9.54 -3.73
CA LEU A 170 19.41 8.97 -3.75
C LEU A 170 20.36 9.90 -4.52
N SER A 171 20.66 11.04 -3.89
CA SER A 171 21.63 12.01 -4.37
C SER A 171 22.49 12.57 -3.24
N ASP A 172 23.68 13.05 -3.61
CA ASP A 172 24.58 13.80 -2.74
C ASP A 172 25.06 15.09 -3.42
N GLU A 173 25.98 15.82 -2.79
CA GLU A 173 26.52 17.08 -3.33
C GLU A 173 27.25 16.92 -4.68
N LYS A 174 27.61 15.70 -5.07
CA LYS A 174 28.32 15.39 -6.33
C LYS A 174 27.37 14.86 -7.41
N GLY A 175 26.13 14.55 -7.08
CA GLY A 175 25.10 14.13 -8.03
C GLY A 175 24.34 12.89 -7.59
N LEU A 176 23.90 12.08 -8.56
CA LEU A 176 23.10 10.88 -8.31
C LEU A 176 23.95 9.76 -7.71
N VAL A 177 23.41 9.10 -6.69
CA VAL A 177 24.00 7.92 -6.04
C VAL A 177 23.16 6.71 -6.41
N TRP A 178 23.49 6.07 -7.54
CA TRP A 178 22.74 4.91 -8.02
C TRP A 178 22.92 3.69 -7.11
N PRO A 179 21.82 2.98 -6.76
CA PRO A 179 21.91 1.62 -6.27
C PRO A 179 22.58 0.71 -7.30
N GLU A 180 23.41 -0.23 -6.84
CA GLU A 180 24.15 -1.16 -7.69
C GLU A 180 23.26 -1.93 -8.68
N THR A 181 22.04 -2.27 -8.26
CA THR A 181 21.06 -3.04 -9.04
C THR A 181 20.52 -2.32 -10.27
N ILE A 182 20.63 -0.99 -10.32
CA ILE A 182 20.06 -0.16 -11.39
C ILE A 182 21.05 0.88 -11.95
N ALA A 183 22.32 0.83 -11.52
CA ALA A 183 23.37 1.68 -12.06
C ALA A 183 23.61 1.38 -13.56
N PRO A 184 23.85 2.41 -14.40
CA PRO A 184 24.00 2.26 -15.85
C PRO A 184 25.34 1.67 -16.31
#